data_AF-A0A3S1K9C8-F1
#
_entry.id   AF-A0A3S1K9C8-F1
#
_cell.length_a   1.000
_cell.length_b   1.000
_cell.length_c   1.000
_cell.angle_alpha   90.00
_cell.angle_beta   90.00
_cell.angle_gamma   90.00
#
_symmetry.space_group_name_H-M   'P 1'
#
loop_
_entity.id
_entity.type
_entity.pdbx_description
1 polymer ?
#
loop_
_entity_poly.entity_id
_entity_poly.type
_entity_poly.pdbx_seq_one_letter_code
_entity_poly.pdbx_strand_id
1 'polypeptide(L)' 'MFTRREALFGAAIGAAAVAAMPAFSATFAPADIGALAREKVKLVAPPFVHPHDQVAKGGPKIVEFTMTIEEKPVVIDA' A
#
# COMPACT_ATOMS: atom_id res chain seq x y z
N MET A 1 -27.58 41.14 23.85
CA MET A 1 -28.44 40.41 22.90
C MET A 1 -27.88 40.68 21.52
N PHE A 2 -27.53 39.64 20.76
CA PHE A 2 -26.97 39.80 19.41
C PHE A 2 -28.07 40.25 18.43
N THR A 3 -27.77 41.23 17.58
CA THR A 3 -28.70 41.68 16.54
C THR A 3 -28.61 40.81 15.29
N ARG A 4 -29.69 40.73 14.50
CA ARG A 4 -29.73 39.93 13.26
C ARG A 4 -28.60 40.31 12.28
N ARG A 5 -28.18 41.58 12.31
CA ARG A 5 -27.10 42.11 11.47
C ARG A 5 -25.72 41.62 11.95
N GLU A 6 -25.49 41.60 13.25
CA GLU A 6 -24.25 41.06 13.84
C GLU A 6 -24.12 39.55 13.58
N ALA A 7 -25.22 38.80 13.72
CA ALA A 7 -25.24 37.37 13.42
C ALA A 7 -24.93 37.08 11.93
N LEU A 8 -25.46 37.90 11.01
CA LEU A 8 -25.20 37.74 9.58
C LEU A 8 -23.73 38.03 9.22
N PHE A 9 -23.15 39.10 9.77
CA PHE A 9 -21.74 39.41 9.55
C PHE A 9 -20.81 38.35 10.16
N GLY A 10 -21.12 37.86 11.37
CA GLY A 10 -20.35 36.79 11.99
C GLY A 10 -20.39 35.48 11.18
N ALA A 11 -21.56 35.09 10.68
CA ALA A 11 -21.72 33.91 9.84
C ALA A 11 -20.99 34.03 8.50
N ALA A 12 -21.05 35.20 7.85
CA ALA A 12 -20.35 35.45 6.59
C ALA A 12 -18.82 35.39 6.76
N ILE A 13 -18.28 35.99 7.83
CA ILE A 13 -16.85 35.95 8.13
C ILE A 13 -16.40 34.54 8.50
N GLY A 14 -17.19 33.82 9.31
CA GLY A 14 -16.89 32.44 9.69
C GLY A 14 -16.89 31.48 8.50
N ALA A 15 -17.88 31.58 7.60
CA ALA A 15 -17.94 30.76 6.39
C ALA A 15 -16.79 31.05 5.42
N ALA A 16 -16.43 32.33 5.24
CA ALA A 16 -15.27 32.72 4.43
C ALA A 16 -13.95 32.19 5.01
N ALA A 17 -13.79 32.20 6.35
CA ALA A 17 -12.61 31.67 7.00
C ALA A 17 -12.44 30.16 6.81
N VAL A 18 -13.54 29.39 6.89
CA VAL A 18 -13.51 27.93 6.66
C VAL A 18 -13.24 27.60 5.19
N ALA A 19 -13.83 28.34 4.25
CA ALA A 19 -13.60 28.14 2.81
C ALA A 19 -12.18 28.52 2.36
N ALA A 20 -11.51 29.41 3.10
CA ALA A 20 -10.12 29.80 2.85
C ALA A 20 -9.09 28.84 3.46
N MET A 21 -9.52 27.84 4.24
CA MET A 21 -8.59 26.85 4.78
C MET A 21 -8.09 25.97 3.64
N PRO A 22 -6.76 25.80 3.49
CA PRO A 22 -6.23 24.89 2.50
C PRO A 22 -6.72 23.47 2.79
N ALA A 23 -7.22 22.79 1.75
CA ALA A 23 -7.57 21.37 1.86
C ALA A 23 -6.31 20.59 2.28
N PHE A 24 -6.43 19.81 3.35
CA PHE A 24 -5.35 18.93 3.78
C PHE A 24 -5.28 17.75 2.80
N SER A 25 -4.45 17.88 1.77
CA SER A 25 -4.11 16.77 0.89
C SER A 25 -3.11 15.88 1.63
N ALA A 26 -3.49 14.63 1.89
CA ALA A 26 -2.54 13.63 2.34
C ALA A 26 -1.59 13.32 1.17
N THR A 27 -0.44 13.98 1.13
CA THR A 27 0.64 13.61 0.22
C THR A 27 1.27 12.31 0.73
N PHE A 28 0.97 11.20 0.07
CA PHE A 28 1.72 9.97 0.25
C PHE A 28 3.10 10.15 -0.38
N ALA A 29 4.14 10.20 0.47
CA ALA A 29 5.50 10.07 -0.03
C ALA A 29 5.69 8.64 -0.57
N PRO A 30 6.35 8.45 -1.73
CA PRO A 30 6.68 7.12 -2.19
C PRO A 30 7.57 6.43 -1.14
N ALA A 31 7.24 5.18 -0.80
CA ALA A 31 8.08 4.39 0.08
C ALA A 31 9.46 4.18 -0.56
N ASP A 32 10.53 4.28 0.23
CA ASP A 32 11.88 3.98 -0.24
C ASP A 32 12.09 2.46 -0.36
N ILE A 33 11.63 1.92 -1.48
CA ILE A 33 11.72 0.48 -1.80
C ILE A 33 13.17 0.10 -2.16
N GLY A 34 13.99 1.05 -2.63
CA GLY A 34 15.35 0.80 -3.09
C GLY A 34 16.30 0.34 -1.97
N ALA A 35 16.04 0.78 -0.74
CA ALA A 35 16.81 0.41 0.44
C ALA A 35 16.49 -1.00 0.99
N LEU A 36 15.43 -1.67 0.53
CA LEU A 36 15.03 -2.97 1.05
C LEU A 36 15.97 -4.09 0.60
N ALA A 37 16.24 -5.03 1.50
CA ALA A 37 17.03 -6.21 1.20
C ALA A 37 16.34 -7.07 0.13
N ARG A 38 17.12 -7.67 -0.78
CA ARG A 38 16.63 -8.55 -1.85
C ARG A 38 17.00 -9.99 -1.59
N GLU A 39 16.04 -10.90 -1.72
CA GLU A 39 16.24 -12.33 -1.53
C GLU A 39 15.68 -13.09 -2.73
N LYS A 40 16.52 -13.89 -3.40
CA LYS A 40 16.10 -14.76 -4.50
C LYS A 40 15.74 -16.14 -3.95
N VAL A 41 14.50 -16.56 -4.16
CA VAL A 41 14.01 -17.86 -3.68
C VAL A 41 13.99 -18.88 -4.81
N LYS A 42 14.54 -20.06 -4.54
CA LYS A 42 14.46 -21.21 -5.45
C LYS A 42 13.19 -22.01 -5.17
N LEU A 43 12.30 -22.06 -6.15
CA LEU A 43 11.07 -22.84 -6.09
C LEU A 43 11.36 -24.35 -6.22
N VAL A 44 10.49 -25.17 -5.63
CA VAL A 44 10.53 -26.63 -5.70
C VAL A 44 9.19 -27.16 -6.25
N ALA A 45 9.18 -28.39 -6.74
CA ALA A 45 7.98 -28.99 -7.32
C ALA A 45 6.90 -29.26 -6.24
N PRO A 46 5.61 -29.05 -6.55
CA PRO A 46 4.51 -29.47 -5.68
C PRO A 46 4.53 -30.99 -5.42
N PRO A 47 4.05 -31.45 -4.25
CA PRO A 47 3.37 -30.70 -3.19
C PRO A 47 4.32 -30.03 -2.18
N PHE A 48 5.63 -30.09 -2.40
CA PHE A 48 6.62 -29.54 -1.48
C PHE A 48 6.64 -28.01 -1.52
N VAL A 49 7.05 -27.42 -0.40
CA VAL A 49 7.18 -25.96 -0.23
C VAL A 49 8.66 -25.62 -0.11
N HIS A 50 9.06 -24.48 -0.69
CA HIS A 50 10.43 -23.99 -0.60
C HIS A 50 10.80 -23.65 0.86
N PRO A 51 12.11 -23.58 1.20
CA PRO A 51 12.56 -23.19 2.52
C PRO A 51 12.03 -21.81 2.92
N HIS A 52 11.54 -21.69 4.15
CA HIS A 52 11.07 -20.45 4.75
C HIS A 52 11.06 -20.57 6.27
N ASP A 53 11.08 -19.43 6.96
CA ASP A 53 10.83 -19.34 8.39
C ASP A 53 9.38 -18.93 8.64
N GLN A 54 8.72 -19.57 9.61
CA GLN A 54 7.32 -19.27 9.93
C GLN A 54 7.17 -17.87 10.52
N VAL A 55 8.13 -17.45 11.36
CA VAL A 55 8.22 -16.09 11.90
C VAL A 55 9.25 -15.33 11.08
N ALA A 56 8.88 -14.13 10.65
CA ALA A 56 9.77 -13.28 9.88
C ALA A 56 11.04 -12.97 10.68
N LYS A 57 12.20 -13.33 10.11
CA LYS A 57 13.51 -12.94 10.62
C LYS A 57 13.99 -11.71 9.86
N GLY A 58 14.27 -10.63 10.60
CA GLY A 58 14.68 -9.35 10.02
C GLY A 58 13.52 -8.44 9.62
N GLY A 59 13.84 -7.38 8.89
CA GLY A 59 12.88 -6.39 8.41
C GLY A 59 12.20 -6.77 7.08
N PRO A 60 11.38 -5.87 6.53
CA PRO A 60 10.79 -6.03 5.20
C PRO A 60 11.84 -6.24 4.11
N LYS A 61 11.53 -7.11 3.15
CA LYS A 61 12.43 -7.49 2.06
C LYS A 61 11.66 -7.68 0.76
N ILE A 62 12.36 -7.53 -0.36
CA ILE A 62 11.89 -7.84 -1.70
C ILE A 62 12.26 -9.28 -1.99
N VAL A 63 11.26 -10.16 -2.07
CA VAL A 63 11.46 -11.58 -2.39
C VAL A 63 11.23 -11.81 -3.88
N GLU A 64 12.26 -12.27 -4.57
CA GLU A 64 12.29 -12.44 -6.02
C GLU A 64 12.08 -13.91 -6.39
N PHE A 65 11.13 -14.16 -7.30
CA PHE A 65 10.79 -15.48 -7.82
C PHE A 65 10.91 -15.50 -9.35
N THR A 66 11.16 -16.68 -9.91
CA THR A 66 11.19 -16.88 -11.36
C THR A 66 10.49 -18.19 -11.69
N MET A 67 9.59 -18.15 -12.67
CA MET A 67 8.85 -19.31 -13.16
C MET A 67 8.94 -19.34 -14.68
N THR A 68 9.18 -20.53 -15.22
CA THR A 68 9.20 -20.76 -16.67
C THR A 68 7.88 -21.37 -17.09
N ILE A 69 7.25 -20.79 -18.12
CA ILE A 69 6.02 -21.34 -18.71
C ILE A 69 6.41 -22.50 -19.63
N GLU A 70 5.72 -23.62 -19.49
CA GLU A 70 5.93 -24.81 -20.31
C GLU A 70 4.57 -25.33 -20.82
N GLU A 71 4.38 -25.32 -22.13
CA GLU A 71 3.26 -25.98 -22.78
C GLU A 71 3.63 -27.45 -23.02
N LYS A 72 2.89 -28.37 -22.40
CA LYS A 72 3.09 -29.81 -22.59
C LYS A 72 1.78 -30.58 -22.43
N PRO A 73 1.60 -31.70 -23.14
CA PRO A 73 0.53 -32.63 -22.83
C PRO A 73 0.74 -33.22 -21.42
N VAL A 74 -0.32 -33.28 -20.62
CA VAL A 74 -0.32 -33.90 -19.29
C VAL A 74 -1.33 -35.03 -19.31
N VAL A 75 -0.86 -36.26 -19.07
CA VAL A 75 -1.73 -37.43 -18.91
C VAL A 75 -2.25 -37.43 -17.47
N ILE A 76 -3.57 -37.39 -17.32
CA ILE A 76 -4.25 -37.26 -16.02
C ILE A 76 -4.98 -38.53 -15.58
N ASP A 77 -5.14 -39.49 -16.49
CA ASP A 77 -5.75 -40.80 -16.31
C ASP A 77 -5.13 -41.85 -17.25
N ALA A 78 -5.57 -43.10 -17.11
CA ALA A 78 -5.11 -44.25 -17.91
C ALA A 78 -5.98 -44.45 -19.16
#